data_AF-A0A4P9K4G6-F1
#
_entry.id   AF-A0A4P9K4G6-F1
#
_cell.length_a   1.000
_cell.length_b   1.000
_cell.length_c   1.000
_cell.angle_alpha   90.00
_cell.angle_beta   90.00
_cell.angle_gamma   90.00
#
_symmetry.space_group_name_H-M   'P 1'
#
loop_
_entity.id
_entity.type
_entity.pdbx_description
1 polymer ?
#
loop_
_entity_poly.entity_id
_entity_poly.type
_entity_poly.pdbx_seq_one_letter_code
_entity_poly.pdbx_strand_id
1 'polypeptide(L)'
;MGKGTAMQNSSQQNTLNYRLSFLALSALLLSSVWQTASANNTVRIGALVSGQVSKLYVDNGQQVKKGDKLVDIDAQRYQAKKALLQSQLKVAQLQFDDAQIEYDQALDLYDRTVTSKRSFDAAKLQYELAKAGLEKAKAELQHHLAWQKYVYIKAPIDGTVTKVFIAPGTTVFKENEPLIELKP
;
A
#
# COMPACT_ATOMS: atom_id res chain seq x y z
N MET A 1 73.96 -30.16 56.32
CA MET A 1 73.36 -31.47 55.96
C MET A 1 71.85 -31.30 55.83
N GLY A 2 71.23 -31.86 54.78
CA GLY A 2 69.77 -32.05 54.62
C GLY A 2 68.99 -30.81 54.16
N LYS A 3 68.56 -30.69 52.90
CA LYS A 3 67.37 -31.32 52.26
C LYS A 3 66.02 -30.82 52.82
N GLY A 4 65.33 -30.02 52.01
CA GLY A 4 63.95 -30.23 51.55
C GLY A 4 62.80 -30.11 52.56
N THR A 5 61.95 -29.11 52.31
CA THR A 5 60.46 -29.17 52.29
C THR A 5 59.98 -27.76 51.94
N ALA A 6 59.84 -27.39 50.66
CA ALA A 6 58.78 -27.77 49.74
C ALA A 6 57.38 -27.37 50.23
N MET A 7 56.85 -26.36 49.53
CA MET A 7 55.48 -26.35 49.00
C MET A 7 54.34 -26.20 50.01
N GLN A 8 53.95 -24.95 50.29
CA GLN A 8 52.54 -24.55 50.47
C GLN A 8 52.45 -23.04 50.67
N ASN A 9 52.63 -22.23 49.62
CA ASN A 9 52.01 -20.89 49.63
C ASN A 9 51.91 -20.19 48.26
N SER A 10 52.34 -20.82 47.16
CA SER A 10 52.30 -20.20 45.83
C SER A 10 51.04 -20.52 45.03
N SER A 11 50.18 -21.44 45.48
CA SER A 11 48.96 -21.84 44.76
C SER A 11 47.69 -21.06 45.15
N GLN A 12 47.70 -20.25 46.21
CA GLN A 12 46.56 -19.38 46.57
C GLN A 12 46.69 -17.94 46.07
N GLN A 13 47.90 -17.45 45.77
CA GLN A 13 48.07 -16.08 45.28
C GLN A 13 47.85 -15.94 43.76
N ASN A 14 47.92 -17.04 43.00
CA ASN A 14 47.77 -17.00 41.55
C ASN A 14 46.31 -17.12 41.03
N THR A 15 45.32 -17.23 41.92
CA THR A 15 43.90 -17.25 41.54
C THR A 15 43.21 -15.88 41.72
N LEU A 16 43.82 -14.94 42.45
CA LEU A 16 43.26 -13.60 42.62
C LEU A 16 43.61 -12.65 41.46
N ASN A 17 44.69 -12.93 40.73
CA ASN A 17 45.16 -12.08 39.62
C ASN A 17 44.45 -12.33 38.27
N TYR A 18 43.61 -13.37 38.16
CA TYR A 18 42.83 -13.64 36.93
C TYR A 18 41.36 -13.22 37.02
N ARG A 19 40.85 -12.79 38.19
CA ARG A 19 39.47 -12.28 38.30
C ARG A 19 39.35 -10.78 38.06
N LEU A 20 40.45 -10.03 38.09
CA LEU A 20 40.46 -8.58 37.89
C LEU A 20 40.78 -8.15 36.45
N SER A 21 41.22 -9.07 35.58
CA SER A 21 41.46 -8.82 34.16
C SER A 21 40.23 -9.00 33.25
N PHE A 22 39.05 -9.26 33.83
CA PHE A 22 37.77 -9.29 33.10
C PHE A 22 36.87 -8.07 33.32
N LEU A 23 37.23 -7.15 34.22
CA LEU A 23 36.43 -5.95 34.49
C LEU A 23 37.05 -4.64 34.00
N ALA A 24 38.24 -4.69 33.40
CA ALA A 24 38.95 -3.51 32.90
C ALA A 24 39.01 -3.40 31.36
N LEU A 25 38.23 -4.22 30.62
CA LEU A 25 38.13 -4.13 29.15
C LEU A 25 36.72 -3.75 28.65
N SER A 26 35.83 -3.29 29.53
CA SER A 26 34.49 -2.82 29.15
C SER A 26 34.35 -1.29 29.12
N ALA A 27 35.43 -0.54 29.41
CA ALA A 27 35.36 0.91 29.64
C ALA A 27 36.04 1.78 28.58
N LEU A 28 36.51 1.23 27.44
CA LEU A 28 37.36 1.98 26.49
C LEU A 28 37.03 1.88 25.01
N LEU A 29 35.82 1.44 24.63
CA LEU A 29 35.34 1.59 23.25
C LEU A 29 33.83 1.87 23.26
N LEU A 30 33.43 3.14 23.32
CA LEU A 30 32.15 3.66 22.80
C LEU A 30 31.99 5.18 23.01
N SER A 31 33.07 5.96 23.11
CA SER A 31 33.01 7.44 23.05
C SER A 31 32.76 7.97 21.63
N SER A 32 32.00 7.26 20.81
CA SER A 32 31.74 7.64 19.42
C SER A 32 30.44 7.11 18.84
N VAL A 33 29.34 7.11 19.60
CA VAL A 33 28.01 7.21 18.95
C VAL A 33 27.07 8.05 19.84
N TRP A 34 27.39 9.33 20.02
CA TRP A 34 26.32 10.33 20.12
C TRP A 34 25.98 10.82 18.72
N GLN A 35 25.86 9.90 17.75
CA GLN A 35 25.06 10.19 16.57
C GLN A 35 23.61 10.07 17.07
N THR A 36 23.12 11.14 17.70
CA THR A 36 21.69 11.34 17.74
C THR A 36 21.27 11.26 16.27
N ALA A 37 20.51 10.22 15.94
CA ALA A 37 19.73 10.22 14.73
C ALA A 37 18.83 11.43 14.89
N SER A 38 19.30 12.58 14.39
CA SER A 38 18.42 13.71 14.14
C SER A 38 17.35 13.09 13.26
N ALA A 39 16.16 12.94 13.82
CA ALA A 39 14.99 12.56 13.08
C ALA A 39 14.77 13.67 12.06
N ASN A 40 15.54 13.62 10.96
CA ASN A 40 15.22 14.32 9.74
C ASN A 40 13.89 13.70 9.35
N ASN A 41 12.81 14.39 9.70
CA ASN A 41 11.44 13.94 9.58
C ASN A 41 11.05 13.97 8.10
N THR A 42 11.78 13.20 7.31
CA THR A 42 11.76 13.23 5.85
C THR A 42 10.69 12.28 5.36
N VAL A 43 9.73 12.79 4.59
CA VAL A 43 8.64 12.02 4.01
C VAL A 43 8.95 11.74 2.54
N ARG A 44 9.05 10.46 2.18
CA ARG A 44 9.17 10.03 0.78
C ARG A 44 7.80 9.74 0.20
N ILE A 45 7.53 10.35 -0.94
CA ILE A 45 6.29 10.23 -1.67
C ILE A 45 6.57 9.32 -2.87
N GLY A 46 5.90 8.17 -2.88
CA GLY A 46 5.99 7.21 -3.99
C GLY A 46 4.72 7.17 -4.84
N ALA A 47 4.83 6.57 -6.01
CA ALA A 47 3.66 6.27 -6.84
C ALA A 47 2.86 5.10 -6.24
N LEU A 48 1.54 5.22 -6.19
CA LEU A 48 0.64 4.10 -5.85
C LEU A 48 0.13 3.37 -7.10
N VAL A 49 0.38 3.92 -8.28
CA VAL A 49 -0.09 3.39 -9.55
C VAL A 49 1.02 3.45 -10.58
N SER A 50 1.04 2.50 -11.51
CA SER A 50 1.98 2.49 -12.62
C SER A 50 1.49 3.37 -13.77
N GLY A 51 2.44 3.98 -14.48
CA GLY A 51 2.14 4.85 -15.61
C GLY A 51 3.30 5.76 -15.95
N GLN A 52 3.13 6.53 -17.02
CA GLN A 52 4.12 7.51 -17.43
C GLN A 52 3.84 8.86 -16.74
N VAL A 53 4.88 9.51 -16.24
CA VAL A 53 4.79 10.86 -15.69
C VAL A 53 4.49 11.83 -16.83
N SER A 54 3.31 12.43 -16.80
CA SER A 54 2.87 13.42 -17.79
C SER A 54 3.35 14.83 -17.44
N LYS A 55 3.31 15.19 -16.15
CA LYS A 55 3.72 16.51 -15.67
C LYS A 55 4.27 16.46 -14.26
N LEU A 56 5.31 17.27 -14.03
CA LEU A 56 5.88 17.57 -12.72
C LEU A 56 5.57 19.04 -12.40
N TYR A 57 5.08 19.32 -11.19
CA TYR A 57 4.65 20.65 -10.76
C TYR A 57 5.59 21.31 -9.76
N VAL A 58 6.65 20.62 -9.35
CA VAL A 58 7.53 21.06 -8.28
C VAL A 58 8.99 20.88 -8.62
N ASP A 59 9.80 21.79 -8.11
CA ASP A 59 11.26 21.78 -8.23
C ASP A 59 11.94 21.57 -6.86
N ASN A 60 13.22 21.19 -6.90
CA ASN A 60 14.03 21.09 -5.68
C ASN A 60 14.13 22.44 -4.96
N GLY A 61 13.87 22.44 -3.66
CA GLY A 61 13.86 23.63 -2.80
C GLY A 61 12.52 24.36 -2.73
N GLN A 62 11.50 23.94 -3.49
CA GLN A 62 10.19 24.57 -3.47
C GLN A 62 9.41 24.20 -2.19
N GLN A 63 8.71 25.19 -1.62
CA GLN A 63 7.74 24.96 -0.55
C GLN A 63 6.40 24.51 -1.13
N VAL A 64 5.79 23.52 -0.50
CA VAL A 64 4.48 22.96 -0.86
C VAL A 64 3.62 22.85 0.39
N LYS A 65 2.31 22.96 0.19
CA LYS A 65 1.30 22.73 1.22
C LYS A 65 0.63 21.38 1.00
N LYS A 66 0.11 20.80 2.07
CA LYS A 66 -0.70 19.59 2.04
C LYS A 66 -1.84 19.75 1.04
N GLY A 67 -1.93 18.81 0.11
CA GLY A 67 -2.92 18.81 -0.96
C GLY A 67 -2.45 19.43 -2.28
N ASP A 68 -1.30 20.11 -2.30
CA ASP A 68 -0.71 20.62 -3.54
C ASP A 68 -0.38 19.47 -4.48
N LYS A 69 -0.67 19.64 -5.78
CA LYS A 69 -0.31 18.66 -6.79
C LYS A 69 1.20 18.69 -7.01
N LEU A 70 1.80 17.51 -7.03
CA LEU A 70 3.23 17.33 -7.23
C LEU A 70 3.51 16.73 -8.60
N VAL A 71 2.75 15.68 -8.97
CA VAL A 71 2.98 14.89 -10.18
C VAL A 71 1.64 14.46 -10.76
N ASP A 72 1.51 14.55 -12.08
CA ASP A 72 0.43 13.92 -12.83
C ASP A 72 0.99 12.73 -13.62
N ILE A 73 0.40 11.55 -13.39
CA ILE A 73 0.62 10.37 -14.22
C ILE A 73 -0.37 10.41 -15.40
N ASP A 74 0.00 9.86 -16.55
CA ASP A 74 -0.89 9.77 -17.70
C ASP A 74 -2.14 8.92 -17.38
N ALA A 75 -3.30 9.58 -17.43
CA ALA A 75 -4.58 9.00 -17.14
C ALA A 75 -5.21 8.22 -18.31
N GLN A 76 -4.64 8.28 -19.54
CA GLN A 76 -5.25 7.71 -20.75
C GLN A 76 -5.69 6.24 -20.56
N ARG A 77 -4.79 5.39 -20.04
CA ARG A 77 -5.09 3.98 -19.76
C ARG A 77 -6.21 3.83 -18.72
N TYR A 78 -6.24 4.68 -17.70
CA TYR A 78 -7.27 4.67 -16.66
C TYR A 78 -8.63 5.12 -17.19
N GLN A 79 -8.68 6.12 -18.07
CA GLN A 79 -9.92 6.57 -18.71
C GLN A 79 -10.48 5.49 -19.65
N ALA A 80 -9.62 4.87 -20.46
CA ALA A 80 -10.03 3.77 -21.33
C ALA A 80 -10.60 2.58 -20.52
N LYS A 81 -9.94 2.20 -19.42
CA LYS A 81 -10.43 1.14 -18.53
C LYS A 81 -11.73 1.53 -17.83
N LYS A 82 -11.90 2.79 -17.43
CA LYS A 82 -13.15 3.31 -16.87
C LYS A 82 -14.30 3.15 -17.87
N ALA A 83 -14.09 3.57 -19.13
CA ALA A 83 -15.11 3.44 -20.17
C ALA A 83 -15.51 1.96 -20.40
N LEU A 84 -14.54 1.05 -20.43
CA LEU A 84 -14.79 -0.39 -20.50
C LEU A 84 -15.67 -0.90 -19.33
N LEU A 85 -15.31 -0.54 -18.09
CA LEU A 85 -16.07 -0.94 -16.89
C LEU A 85 -17.48 -0.33 -16.86
N GLN A 86 -17.64 0.90 -17.34
CA GLN A 86 -18.97 1.52 -17.47
C GLN A 86 -19.87 0.77 -18.46
N SER A 87 -19.32 0.33 -19.59
CA SER A 87 -20.05 -0.52 -20.54
C SER A 87 -20.42 -1.86 -19.93
N GLN A 88 -19.51 -2.49 -19.18
CA GLN A 88 -19.79 -3.76 -18.48
C GLN A 88 -20.88 -3.60 -17.42
N LEU A 89 -20.85 -2.50 -16.65
CA LEU A 89 -21.92 -2.15 -15.71
C LEU A 89 -23.26 -1.98 -16.43
N LYS A 90 -23.27 -1.32 -17.60
CA LYS A 90 -24.50 -1.13 -18.36
C LYS A 90 -25.07 -2.46 -18.86
N VAL A 91 -24.24 -3.38 -19.33
CA VAL A 91 -24.67 -4.72 -19.74
C VAL A 91 -25.25 -5.49 -18.55
N ALA A 92 -24.55 -5.49 -17.41
CA ALA A 92 -25.02 -6.18 -16.20
C ALA A 92 -26.34 -5.59 -15.67
N GLN A 93 -26.53 -4.27 -15.78
CA GLN A 93 -27.79 -3.61 -15.43
C GLN A 93 -28.93 -4.10 -16.32
N LEU A 94 -28.74 -4.17 -17.64
CA LEU A 94 -29.78 -4.65 -18.56
C LEU A 94 -30.15 -6.11 -18.29
N GLN A 95 -29.16 -6.95 -17.97
CA GLN A 95 -29.40 -8.35 -17.61
C GLN A 95 -30.17 -8.48 -16.30
N PHE A 96 -29.89 -7.62 -15.32
CA PHE A 96 -30.65 -7.55 -14.08
C PHE A 96 -32.09 -7.09 -14.32
N ASP A 97 -32.28 -6.04 -15.11
CA ASP A 97 -33.61 -5.49 -15.41
C ASP A 97 -34.49 -6.55 -16.11
N ASP A 98 -33.92 -7.29 -17.06
CA ASP A 98 -34.60 -8.37 -17.78
C ASP A 98 -34.98 -9.54 -16.84
N ALA A 99 -34.01 -10.03 -16.05
CA ALA A 99 -34.26 -11.11 -15.09
C ALA A 99 -35.23 -10.71 -13.97
N GLN A 100 -35.28 -9.43 -13.61
CA GLN A 100 -36.25 -8.91 -12.65
C GLN A 100 -37.67 -8.97 -13.22
N ILE A 101 -37.86 -8.56 -14.48
CA ILE A 101 -39.17 -8.67 -15.14
C ILE A 101 -39.65 -10.12 -15.20
N GLU A 102 -38.77 -11.06 -15.57
CA GLU A 102 -39.10 -12.48 -15.62
C GLU A 102 -39.44 -13.05 -14.24
N TYR A 103 -38.70 -12.66 -13.20
CA TYR A 103 -38.97 -13.07 -11.82
C TYR A 103 -40.32 -12.54 -11.32
N ASP A 104 -40.62 -11.26 -11.55
CA ASP A 104 -41.87 -10.63 -11.13
C ASP A 104 -43.08 -11.29 -11.83
N GLN A 105 -42.94 -11.63 -13.12
CA GLN A 105 -43.96 -12.39 -13.86
C GLN A 105 -44.11 -13.82 -13.33
N ALA A 106 -43.01 -14.51 -13.06
CA ALA A 106 -43.04 -15.87 -12.53
C ALA A 106 -43.68 -15.93 -11.13
N LEU A 107 -43.46 -14.90 -10.32
CA LEU A 107 -44.08 -14.75 -9.00
C LEU A 107 -45.61 -14.60 -9.11
N ASP A 108 -46.10 -13.70 -9.95
CA ASP A 108 -47.55 -13.54 -10.20
C ASP A 108 -48.20 -14.85 -10.65
N LEU A 109 -47.58 -15.53 -11.62
CA LEU A 109 -48.10 -16.80 -12.15
C LEU A 109 -48.04 -17.92 -11.11
N TYR A 110 -47.07 -17.90 -10.20
CA TYR A 110 -46.95 -18.89 -9.13
C TYR A 110 -48.03 -18.67 -8.06
N ASP A 111 -48.24 -17.42 -7.66
CA ASP A 111 -49.27 -17.03 -6.68
C ASP A 111 -50.69 -17.36 -7.20
N ARG A 112 -50.88 -17.23 -8.51
CA ARG A 112 -52.12 -17.62 -9.20
C ARG A 112 -52.21 -19.13 -9.50
N THR A 113 -51.23 -19.92 -9.06
CA THR A 113 -51.15 -21.39 -9.26
C THR A 113 -51.15 -21.79 -10.75
N VAL A 114 -50.66 -20.92 -11.64
CA VAL A 114 -50.58 -21.14 -13.09
C VAL A 114 -49.25 -21.79 -13.50
N THR A 115 -48.17 -21.52 -12.75
CA THR A 115 -46.84 -22.09 -13.02
C THR A 115 -46.38 -23.06 -11.94
N SER A 116 -45.38 -23.88 -12.26
CA SER A 116 -44.82 -24.84 -11.29
C SER A 116 -43.83 -24.15 -10.34
N LYS A 117 -43.68 -24.70 -9.13
CA LYS A 117 -42.64 -24.26 -8.18
C LYS A 117 -41.24 -24.29 -8.81
N ARG A 118 -40.94 -25.31 -9.62
CA ARG A 118 -39.65 -25.45 -10.30
C ARG A 118 -39.40 -24.30 -11.27
N SER A 119 -40.42 -23.88 -12.02
CA SER A 119 -40.33 -22.76 -12.96
C SER A 119 -40.08 -21.43 -12.22
N PHE A 120 -40.82 -21.20 -11.13
CA PHE A 120 -40.61 -20.03 -10.27
C PHE A 120 -39.21 -20.02 -9.65
N ASP A 121 -38.78 -21.13 -9.06
CA ASP A 121 -37.45 -21.26 -8.44
C ASP A 121 -36.33 -20.99 -9.47
N ALA A 122 -36.51 -21.41 -10.73
CA ALA A 122 -35.57 -21.14 -11.81
C ALA A 122 -35.48 -19.65 -12.16
N ALA A 123 -36.62 -18.96 -12.30
CA ALA A 123 -36.65 -17.51 -12.53
C ALA A 123 -36.04 -16.73 -11.35
N LYS A 124 -36.34 -17.14 -10.12
CA LYS A 124 -35.75 -16.58 -8.90
C LYS A 124 -34.24 -16.73 -8.87
N LEU A 125 -33.73 -17.92 -9.21
CA LEU A 125 -32.29 -18.16 -9.29
C LEU A 125 -31.63 -17.25 -10.33
N GLN A 126 -32.25 -17.10 -11.51
CA GLN A 126 -31.74 -16.25 -12.58
C GLN A 126 -31.69 -14.76 -12.16
N TYR A 127 -32.72 -14.27 -11.48
CA TYR A 127 -32.74 -12.93 -10.90
C TYR A 127 -31.60 -12.72 -9.90
N GLU A 128 -31.40 -13.64 -8.95
CA GLU A 128 -30.32 -13.52 -7.96
C GLU A 128 -28.93 -13.58 -8.62
N LEU A 129 -28.75 -14.39 -9.67
CA LEU A 129 -27.51 -14.42 -10.45
C LEU A 129 -27.26 -13.08 -11.16
N ALA A 130 -28.27 -12.53 -11.82
CA ALA A 130 -28.16 -11.25 -12.51
C ALA A 130 -27.89 -10.09 -11.54
N LYS A 131 -28.54 -10.11 -10.37
CA LYS A 131 -28.31 -9.16 -9.28
C LYS A 131 -26.88 -9.23 -8.76
N ALA A 132 -26.35 -10.43 -8.51
CA ALA A 132 -24.97 -10.61 -8.11
C ALA A 132 -24.00 -10.12 -9.20
N GLY A 133 -24.31 -10.34 -10.47
CA GLY A 133 -23.55 -9.83 -11.61
C GLY A 133 -23.50 -8.30 -11.67
N LEU A 134 -24.64 -7.64 -11.43
CA LEU A 134 -24.73 -6.18 -11.34
C LEU A 134 -23.88 -5.63 -10.19
N GLU A 135 -24.01 -6.20 -8.99
CA GLU A 135 -23.22 -5.76 -7.83
C GLU A 135 -21.72 -5.95 -8.04
N LYS A 136 -21.32 -7.06 -8.66
CA LYS A 136 -19.92 -7.28 -9.07
C LYS A 136 -19.42 -6.18 -10.01
N ALA A 137 -20.17 -5.87 -11.08
CA ALA A 137 -19.77 -4.85 -12.04
C ALA A 137 -19.68 -3.45 -11.40
N LYS A 138 -20.59 -3.12 -10.47
CA LYS A 138 -20.51 -1.89 -9.67
C LYS A 138 -19.25 -1.86 -8.82
N ALA A 139 -18.93 -2.94 -8.12
CA ALA A 139 -17.74 -3.03 -7.28
C ALA A 139 -16.45 -2.88 -8.09
N GLU A 140 -16.36 -3.51 -9.26
CA GLU A 140 -15.21 -3.37 -10.15
C GLU A 140 -15.01 -1.93 -10.64
N LEU A 141 -16.10 -1.24 -11.03
CA LEU A 141 -16.03 0.18 -11.40
C LEU A 141 -15.61 1.06 -10.23
N GLN A 142 -16.19 0.86 -9.05
CA GLN A 142 -15.84 1.63 -7.85
C GLN A 142 -14.39 1.42 -7.44
N HIS A 143 -13.90 0.19 -7.48
CA HIS A 143 -12.51 -0.13 -7.23
C HIS A 143 -11.59 0.64 -8.21
N HIS A 144 -11.89 0.59 -9.51
CA HIS A 144 -11.10 1.33 -10.51
C HIS A 144 -11.11 2.84 -10.27
N LEU A 145 -12.26 3.44 -9.95
CA LEU A 145 -12.36 4.87 -9.64
C LEU A 145 -11.57 5.25 -8.38
N ALA A 146 -11.56 4.37 -7.38
CA ALA A 146 -10.77 4.58 -6.16
C ALA A 146 -9.26 4.57 -6.44
N TRP A 147 -8.79 3.78 -7.41
CA TRP A 147 -7.38 3.78 -7.81
C TRP A 147 -7.02 4.91 -8.78
N GLN A 148 -7.95 5.30 -9.66
CA GLN A 148 -7.76 6.37 -10.63
C GLN A 148 -7.40 7.72 -9.97
N LYS A 149 -7.83 7.95 -8.73
CA LYS A 149 -7.47 9.18 -7.99
C LYS A 149 -5.96 9.32 -7.72
N TYR A 150 -5.23 8.20 -7.66
CA TYR A 150 -3.79 8.17 -7.40
C TYR A 150 -2.93 8.48 -8.62
N VAL A 151 -3.55 8.67 -9.78
CA VAL A 151 -2.91 9.25 -10.96
C VAL A 151 -2.44 10.68 -10.69
N TYR A 152 -3.07 11.37 -9.73
CA TYR A 152 -2.67 12.68 -9.24
C TYR A 152 -1.99 12.54 -7.88
N ILE A 153 -0.68 12.78 -7.84
CA ILE A 153 0.10 12.67 -6.61
C ILE A 153 0.15 14.04 -5.94
N LYS A 154 -0.27 14.08 -4.69
CA LYS A 154 -0.37 15.29 -3.88
C LYS A 154 0.54 15.24 -2.66
N ALA A 155 0.90 16.41 -2.15
CA ALA A 155 1.66 16.52 -0.91
C ALA A 155 0.83 16.02 0.29
N PRO A 156 1.33 15.06 1.10
CA PRO A 156 0.63 14.58 2.28
C PRO A 156 0.76 15.50 3.49
N ILE A 157 1.78 16.37 3.49
CA ILE A 157 2.13 17.32 4.54
C ILE A 157 2.57 18.65 3.91
N ASP A 158 2.57 19.72 4.71
CA ASP A 158 3.29 20.94 4.39
C ASP A 158 4.80 20.66 4.50
N GLY A 159 5.61 21.30 3.64
CA GLY A 159 7.06 21.18 3.72
C GLY A 159 7.80 21.72 2.51
N THR A 160 9.10 21.45 2.47
CA THR A 160 10.01 21.81 1.38
C THR A 160 10.44 20.56 0.62
N VAL A 161 10.41 20.63 -0.71
CA VAL A 161 10.91 19.58 -1.60
C VAL A 161 12.44 19.50 -1.49
N THR A 162 12.97 18.41 -0.94
CA THR A 162 14.42 18.23 -0.82
C THR A 162 15.02 17.56 -2.05
N LYS A 163 14.30 16.59 -2.63
CA LYS A 163 14.73 15.84 -3.81
C LYS A 163 13.54 15.46 -4.69
N VAL A 164 13.73 15.57 -6.00
CA VAL A 164 12.88 15.02 -7.04
C VAL A 164 13.67 13.94 -7.80
N PHE A 165 13.13 12.73 -7.88
CA PHE A 165 13.79 11.55 -8.48
C PHE A 165 13.33 11.25 -9.91
N ILE A 166 12.38 12.02 -10.45
CA ILE A 166 11.72 11.78 -11.73
C ILE A 166 11.74 13.00 -12.64
N ALA A 167 11.56 12.76 -13.94
CA ALA A 167 11.33 13.80 -14.93
C ALA A 167 10.02 13.51 -15.70
N PRO A 168 9.44 14.52 -16.37
CA PRO A 168 8.39 14.26 -17.36
C PRO A 168 8.84 13.21 -18.39
N GLY A 169 7.97 12.24 -18.69
CA GLY A 169 8.26 11.10 -19.55
C GLY A 169 8.82 9.87 -18.85
N THR A 170 9.24 9.97 -17.57
CA THR A 170 9.65 8.80 -16.78
C THR A 170 8.48 7.82 -16.62
N THR A 171 8.74 6.52 -16.79
CA THR A 171 7.75 5.48 -16.54
C THR A 171 7.93 4.89 -15.15
N VAL A 172 6.87 4.94 -14.36
CA VAL A 172 6.80 4.30 -13.05
C VAL A 172 6.19 2.91 -13.24
N PHE A 173 6.96 1.87 -12.95
CA PHE A 173 6.55 0.48 -13.18
C PHE A 173 6.09 -0.23 -11.91
N LYS A 174 6.50 0.24 -10.73
CA LYS A 174 6.25 -0.41 -9.44
C LYS A 174 5.56 0.54 -8.45
N GLU A 175 4.77 -0.05 -7.57
CA GLU A 175 4.24 0.66 -6.41
C GLU A 175 5.38 1.09 -5.47
N ASN A 176 5.19 2.23 -4.81
CA ASN A 176 6.10 2.84 -3.86
C ASN A 176 7.49 3.18 -4.44
N GLU A 177 7.60 3.39 -5.76
CA GLU A 177 8.78 3.98 -6.37
C GLU A 177 8.93 5.42 -5.88
N PRO A 178 10.02 5.80 -5.18
CA PRO A 178 10.18 7.12 -4.60
C PRO A 178 10.27 8.17 -5.71
N LEU A 179 9.35 9.12 -5.71
CA LEU A 179 9.28 10.18 -6.71
C LEU A 179 9.82 11.50 -6.16
N ILE A 180 9.40 11.85 -4.93
CA ILE A 180 9.69 13.13 -4.29
C ILE A 180 9.99 12.90 -2.82
N GLU A 181 10.91 13.69 -2.28
CA GLU A 181 11.23 13.75 -0.86
C GLU A 181 10.85 15.13 -0.31
N LEU A 182 10.05 15.14 0.77
CA LEU A 182 9.67 16.35 1.50
C LEU A 182 10.30 16.36 2.88
N LYS A 183 10.63 17.57 3.35
CA LYS A 183 10.97 17.84 4.74
C LYS A 183 9.99 18.90 5.29
N PRO A 184 9.33 18.68 6.44
CA PRO A 184 8.50 19.68 7.09
C PRO A 184 9.23 21.01 7.28
#